data_AF-A0A7L3C144-F1
#
_entry.id   AF-A0A7L3C144-F1
#
_cell.length_a   1.000
_cell.length_b   1.000
_cell.length_c   1.000
_cell.angle_alpha   90.00
_cell.angle_beta   90.00
_cell.angle_gamma   90.00
#
_symmetry.space_group_name_H-M   'P 1'
#
loop_
_entity.id
_entity.type
_entity.pdbx_description
1 polymer ?
#
loop_
_entity_poly.entity_id
_entity_poly.type
_entity_poly.pdbx_seq_one_letter_code
_entity_poly.pdbx_strand_id
1 'polypeptide(L)'
;PDPPSAAVPVGMAARILHRLRHALASEGGREERAHGGSEAEDFPESSELEDDTEGLSTRLSGTLSFTSHEEEEEEEEEEEGAGEELGELPQPTGAAAGAEDGGRCWGRCAAPWGSSTLGGTQAMWGPAAERPGSSLLTRQLQELWRKSRGSLAPQRLLFEVTSASVVSERSSKYVLYTIYLIRSGRFDKAPAAIARRYSDFERLNRRLRCRFGCDMAGVAFPRKRLRRNFTAETIAKRSRAFEQFLSHLHSIAEIRRSPEFLEFFFLQDLQAAQRLTCTGMYREALATWANAYRLQDRLGVCSSGRFLLTLAGLAVCHQELDELGEAHGCCEQALQLLEAQGSHPLLGPFLQAHIHLAWKVGKDKRRSEARLQDLREAGPPLQQQPTLKECLIKEPLE
;
A
#
# COMPACT_ATOMS: atom_id res chain seq x y z
N PRO A 1 37.01 24.20 -37.25
CA PRO A 1 35.67 24.47 -36.68
C PRO A 1 35.10 23.14 -36.17
N ASP A 2 35.45 22.82 -34.93
CA ASP A 2 35.25 21.49 -34.36
C ASP A 2 33.91 21.41 -33.61
N PRO A 3 33.26 20.23 -33.56
CA PRO A 3 32.01 20.05 -32.82
C PRO A 3 32.25 19.95 -31.30
N PRO A 4 31.31 20.38 -30.45
CA PRO A 4 31.47 20.36 -29.01
C PRO A 4 31.41 18.94 -28.41
N SER A 5 32.29 18.69 -27.45
CA SER A 5 32.40 17.43 -26.69
C SER A 5 31.23 17.20 -25.73
N ALA A 6 30.74 15.96 -25.66
CA ALA A 6 29.73 15.53 -24.69
C ALA A 6 30.40 15.09 -23.37
N ALA A 7 30.15 15.82 -22.28
CA ALA A 7 30.66 15.48 -20.97
C ALA A 7 29.86 14.33 -20.31
N VAL A 8 30.56 13.26 -19.91
CA VAL A 8 29.97 12.13 -19.17
C VAL A 8 29.99 12.42 -17.65
N PRO A 9 28.88 12.28 -16.91
CA PRO A 9 28.83 12.58 -15.48
C PRO A 9 29.44 11.43 -14.65
N VAL A 10 30.75 11.51 -14.38
CA VAL A 10 31.46 10.63 -13.42
C VAL A 10 31.11 11.02 -11.97
N GLY A 11 29.85 10.81 -11.57
CA GLY A 11 29.31 11.31 -10.29
C GLY A 11 28.89 10.25 -9.26
N MET A 12 28.55 9.03 -9.68
CA MET A 12 28.00 8.01 -8.75
C MET A 12 29.06 7.06 -8.16
N ALA A 13 30.07 6.64 -8.93
CA ALA A 13 31.09 5.69 -8.46
C ALA A 13 31.95 6.25 -7.30
N ALA A 14 32.34 7.52 -7.38
CA ALA A 14 33.16 8.18 -6.35
C ALA A 14 32.48 8.22 -4.96
N ARG A 15 31.14 8.36 -4.93
CA ARG A 15 30.35 8.42 -3.69
C ARG A 15 30.29 7.07 -2.96
N ILE A 16 30.40 5.95 -3.68
CA ILE A 16 30.43 4.61 -3.08
C ILE A 16 31.78 4.35 -2.42
N LEU A 17 32.88 4.74 -3.08
CA LEU A 17 34.23 4.62 -2.52
C LEU A 17 34.43 5.49 -1.26
N HIS A 18 33.81 6.67 -1.20
CA HIS A 18 33.82 7.53 -0.01
C HIS A 18 33.11 6.87 1.19
N ARG A 19 32.00 6.15 0.96
CA ARG A 19 31.25 5.45 2.01
C ARG A 19 32.03 4.28 2.61
N LEU A 20 32.73 3.49 1.77
CA LEU A 20 33.57 2.38 2.25
C LEU A 20 34.77 2.86 3.08
N ARG A 21 35.33 4.03 2.77
CA ARG A 21 36.50 4.57 3.49
C ARG A 21 36.18 5.00 4.93
N HIS A 22 34.99 5.56 5.16
CA HIS A 22 34.54 5.92 6.51
C HIS A 22 34.13 4.70 7.35
N ALA A 23 33.48 3.70 6.74
CA ALA A 23 33.09 2.48 7.46
C ALA A 23 34.30 1.72 8.05
N LEU A 24 35.44 1.70 7.33
CA LEU A 24 36.66 1.03 7.77
C LEU A 24 37.53 1.86 8.74
N ALA A 25 37.31 3.17 8.84
CA ALA A 25 38.05 4.03 9.78
C ALA A 25 37.45 4.03 11.20
N SER A 26 36.22 3.52 11.37
CA SER A 26 35.48 3.60 12.62
C SER A 26 35.83 2.51 13.65
N GLU A 27 36.54 1.43 13.27
CA GLU A 27 36.88 0.31 14.17
C GLU A 27 38.25 0.45 14.87
N GLY A 28 39.02 1.51 14.58
CA GLY A 28 40.40 1.66 15.06
C GLY A 28 40.58 2.70 16.17
N GLY A 29 40.16 2.40 17.41
CA GLY A 29 40.47 3.28 18.54
C GLY A 29 39.77 2.97 19.86
N ARG A 30 40.29 2.00 20.64
CA ARG A 30 39.86 1.78 22.02
C ARG A 30 41.04 1.30 22.88
N GLU A 31 41.71 2.24 23.55
CA GLU A 31 42.71 1.98 24.59
C GLU A 31 42.34 2.72 25.89
N GLU A 32 42.95 2.28 26.99
CA GLU A 32 42.44 2.40 28.35
C GLU A 32 42.75 3.74 29.05
N ARG A 33 41.96 4.08 30.07
CA ARG A 33 42.47 4.53 31.38
C ARG A 33 41.42 4.41 32.48
N ALA A 34 41.87 4.09 33.70
CA ALA A 34 41.03 3.79 34.85
C ALA A 34 41.37 4.67 36.06
N HIS A 35 40.33 5.24 36.70
CA HIS A 35 40.20 5.79 38.07
C HIS A 35 38.82 6.52 38.11
N GLY A 36 38.00 6.53 39.16
CA GLY A 36 38.05 5.82 40.43
C GLY A 36 37.07 6.45 41.45
N GLY A 37 35.97 5.76 41.77
CA GLY A 37 35.14 5.93 42.99
C GLY A 37 34.29 7.20 43.18
N SER A 38 32.95 7.06 43.14
CA SER A 38 32.03 7.43 44.25
C SER A 38 30.61 6.96 43.94
N GLU A 39 29.83 6.68 44.98
CA GLU A 39 28.46 6.12 44.90
C GLU A 39 27.39 7.20 44.65
N ALA A 40 26.45 6.90 43.75
CA ALA A 40 25.05 7.32 43.80
C ALA A 40 24.26 6.42 42.82
N GLU A 41 23.23 5.73 43.29
CA GLU A 41 22.27 5.09 42.37
C GLU A 41 21.29 6.14 41.85
N ASP A 42 21.33 6.39 40.55
CA ASP A 42 20.24 7.03 39.83
C ASP A 42 19.88 6.19 38.60
N PHE A 43 18.58 6.07 38.33
CA PHE A 43 18.06 5.27 37.23
C PHE A 43 18.53 5.83 35.88
N PRO A 44 18.79 4.99 34.86
CA PRO A 44 19.42 5.44 33.63
C PRO A 44 18.52 6.46 32.90
N GLU A 45 19.10 7.64 32.65
CA GLU A 45 18.51 8.66 31.80
C GLU A 45 18.11 8.10 30.43
N SER A 46 17.11 8.76 29.85
CA SER A 46 16.61 8.54 28.50
C SER A 46 17.69 8.18 27.50
N SER A 47 17.51 7.08 26.79
CA SER A 47 18.22 6.81 25.53
C SER A 47 17.82 7.84 24.48
N GLU A 48 18.47 8.99 24.51
CA GLU A 48 18.54 9.89 23.36
C GLU A 48 19.31 9.18 22.25
N LEU A 49 18.57 8.46 21.40
CA LEU A 49 19.12 8.02 20.13
C LEU A 49 19.37 9.28 19.30
N GLU A 50 20.61 9.46 18.86
CA GLU A 50 21.00 10.50 17.92
C GLU A 50 20.14 10.38 16.65
N ASP A 51 19.10 11.22 16.55
CA ASP A 51 18.28 11.29 15.34
C ASP A 51 19.17 11.84 14.21
N ASP A 52 19.23 11.12 13.08
CA ASP A 52 19.89 11.53 11.81
C ASP A 52 19.20 12.75 11.16
N THR A 53 18.96 13.82 11.93
CA THR A 53 18.31 15.05 11.49
C THR A 53 19.06 15.71 10.34
N GLU A 54 20.38 15.61 10.31
CA GLU A 54 21.23 16.08 9.21
C GLU A 54 21.03 15.24 7.93
N GLY A 55 20.92 13.91 8.05
CA GLY A 55 20.61 13.01 6.94
C GLY A 55 19.21 13.22 6.35
N LEU A 56 18.24 13.64 7.17
CA LEU A 56 16.89 14.01 6.72
C LEU A 56 16.84 15.43 6.14
N SER A 57 17.52 16.38 6.78
CA SER A 57 17.63 17.77 6.31
C SER A 57 18.29 17.84 4.94
N THR A 58 19.42 17.15 4.75
CA THR A 58 20.11 17.06 3.45
C THR A 58 19.27 16.38 2.36
N ARG A 59 18.42 15.40 2.69
CA ARG A 59 17.46 14.79 1.76
C ARG A 59 16.33 15.75 1.37
N LEU A 60 15.76 16.47 2.33
CA LEU A 60 14.60 17.36 2.10
C LEU A 60 14.98 18.74 1.55
N SER A 61 16.20 19.23 1.80
CA SER A 61 16.70 20.57 1.42
C SER A 61 16.59 20.88 -0.08
N GLY A 62 16.58 19.87 -0.96
CA GLY A 62 16.33 20.03 -2.40
C GLY A 62 14.85 20.11 -2.82
N THR A 63 13.90 19.92 -1.89
CA THR A 63 12.44 19.87 -2.16
C THR A 63 11.63 20.92 -1.40
N LEU A 64 12.23 21.55 -0.39
CA LEU A 64 11.63 22.62 0.39
C LEU A 64 11.71 23.95 -0.39
N SER A 65 10.70 24.24 -1.19
CA SER A 65 10.54 25.55 -1.83
C SER A 65 10.04 26.57 -0.81
N PHE A 66 10.91 27.47 -0.37
CA PHE A 66 10.54 28.64 0.44
C PHE A 66 10.38 29.86 -0.47
N THR A 67 9.14 30.25 -0.76
CA THR A 67 8.87 31.62 -1.23
C THR A 67 8.96 32.55 -0.03
N SER A 68 10.10 33.20 0.15
CA SER A 68 10.35 34.13 1.25
C SER A 68 9.57 35.42 1.05
N HIS A 69 8.33 35.46 1.53
CA HIS A 69 7.70 36.69 1.99
C HIS A 69 7.64 36.61 3.52
N GLU A 70 8.46 37.41 4.18
CA GLU A 70 8.36 37.66 5.61
C GLU A 70 7.20 38.65 5.82
N GLU A 71 5.99 38.11 5.88
CA GLU A 71 4.83 38.80 6.42
C GLU A 71 4.65 38.33 7.87
N GLU A 72 4.54 39.28 8.80
CA GLU A 72 4.45 39.02 10.23
C GLU A 72 3.10 38.34 10.55
N GLU A 73 3.12 37.24 11.30
CA GLU A 73 1.92 36.48 11.67
C GLU A 73 1.12 37.28 12.73
N GLU A 74 0.20 38.15 12.31
CA GLU A 74 -0.85 38.71 13.20
C GLU A 74 -1.81 37.60 13.67
N GLU A 75 -2.25 37.70 14.92
CA GLU A 75 -3.01 36.65 15.61
C GLU A 75 -4.51 36.97 15.61
N GLU A 76 -5.32 36.10 15.01
CA GLU A 76 -6.77 36.06 15.26
C GLU A 76 -7.08 35.02 16.34
N GLU A 77 -7.57 35.49 17.49
CA GLU A 77 -8.06 34.64 18.58
C GLU A 77 -9.53 34.24 18.31
N GLU A 78 -9.81 32.96 18.11
CA GLU A 78 -11.18 32.42 18.17
C GLU A 78 -11.45 31.84 19.57
N GLU A 79 -12.48 32.36 20.26
CA GLU A 79 -12.91 31.85 21.57
C GLU A 79 -13.57 30.45 21.47
N GLU A 80 -13.08 29.47 22.23
CA GLU A 80 -13.83 28.22 22.46
C GLU A 80 -14.88 28.43 23.56
N GLY A 81 -16.15 28.54 23.16
CA GLY A 81 -17.30 28.47 24.07
C GLY A 81 -17.62 27.04 24.47
N ALA A 82 -17.27 26.62 25.68
CA ALA A 82 -17.68 25.34 26.27
C ALA A 82 -18.98 25.48 27.09
N GLY A 83 -19.92 24.54 26.91
CA GLY A 83 -21.16 24.44 27.68
C GLY A 83 -21.81 23.08 27.49
N GLU A 84 -22.04 22.36 28.59
CA GLU A 84 -22.48 20.97 28.63
C GLU A 84 -24.02 20.84 28.58
N GLU A 85 -24.54 19.71 28.07
CA GLU A 85 -25.66 19.05 28.73
C GLU A 85 -25.69 17.53 28.45
N LEU A 86 -25.94 16.73 29.49
CA LEU A 86 -26.08 15.27 29.45
C LEU A 86 -27.57 14.90 29.49
N GLY A 87 -28.02 14.03 28.59
CA GLY A 87 -29.40 13.54 28.51
C GLY A 87 -29.49 12.01 28.46
N GLU A 88 -30.47 11.44 29.16
CA GLU A 88 -30.53 10.03 29.58
C GLU A 88 -30.93 9.00 28.50
N LEU A 89 -30.58 7.74 28.79
CA LEU A 89 -31.11 6.51 28.18
C LEU A 89 -32.57 6.24 28.61
N PRO A 90 -33.32 5.51 27.76
CA PRO A 90 -34.11 4.41 28.31
C PRO A 90 -34.03 3.11 27.49
N GLN A 91 -34.03 1.96 28.18
CA GLN A 91 -34.52 0.70 27.61
C GLN A 91 -36.06 0.64 27.70
N PRO A 92 -36.73 -0.28 26.99
CA PRO A 92 -37.16 -1.48 27.73
C PRO A 92 -37.12 -2.83 26.96
N THR A 93 -37.18 -3.88 27.78
CA THR A 93 -37.71 -5.26 27.56
C THR A 93 -38.75 -5.43 26.44
N GLY A 94 -38.93 -6.59 25.79
CA GLY A 94 -38.40 -7.96 25.96
C GLY A 94 -39.36 -9.02 25.37
N ALA A 95 -38.97 -10.30 25.37
CA ALA A 95 -39.73 -11.51 24.92
C ALA A 95 -39.97 -11.67 23.38
N ALA A 96 -40.14 -12.88 22.81
CA ALA A 96 -39.73 -14.25 23.15
C ALA A 96 -39.98 -15.22 21.96
N ALA A 97 -39.46 -16.46 22.04
CA ALA A 97 -39.61 -17.60 21.10
C ALA A 97 -38.92 -17.47 19.72
N GLY A 98 -38.41 -18.55 19.11
CA GLY A 98 -38.30 -19.96 19.53
C GLY A 98 -37.84 -20.87 18.37
N ALA A 99 -37.51 -22.14 18.67
CA ALA A 99 -36.92 -23.18 17.77
C ALA A 99 -35.44 -22.92 17.36
N GLU A 100 -34.45 -23.78 17.64
CA GLU A 100 -34.25 -25.21 17.27
C GLU A 100 -33.93 -25.36 15.75
N ASP A 101 -32.98 -26.16 15.25
CA ASP A 101 -32.16 -27.26 15.79
C ASP A 101 -30.84 -27.42 14.97
N GLY A 102 -29.87 -28.20 15.48
CA GLY A 102 -28.78 -28.83 14.71
C GLY A 102 -27.54 -27.95 14.41
N GLY A 103 -26.30 -28.46 14.45
CA GLY A 103 -25.84 -29.82 14.75
C GLY A 103 -24.35 -30.00 14.45
N ARG A 104 -23.51 -30.03 15.50
CA ARG A 104 -22.14 -30.58 15.64
C ARG A 104 -21.30 -30.90 14.37
N CYS A 105 -20.13 -30.25 14.28
CA CYS A 105 -18.85 -30.78 13.73
C CYS A 105 -18.95 -31.34 12.28
N TRP A 106 -17.96 -31.85 11.56
CA TRP A 106 -16.61 -32.40 11.75
C TRP A 106 -15.71 -31.73 10.66
N GLY A 107 -14.38 -31.78 10.61
CA GLY A 107 -13.54 -32.96 10.66
C GLY A 107 -12.49 -32.86 9.54
N ARG A 108 -11.21 -32.90 9.92
CA ARG A 108 -10.06 -32.86 9.01
C ARG A 108 -9.82 -34.25 8.40
N CYS A 109 -9.81 -34.37 7.07
CA CYS A 109 -9.16 -35.46 6.32
C CYS A 109 -8.52 -34.85 5.05
N ALA A 110 -7.26 -35.08 4.67
CA ALA A 110 -6.49 -36.32 4.51
C ALA A 110 -6.83 -37.05 3.20
N ALA A 111 -5.81 -37.20 2.34
CA ALA A 111 -5.88 -37.85 1.03
C ALA A 111 -5.51 -39.35 1.09
N PRO A 112 -5.81 -40.11 0.03
CA PRO A 112 -4.98 -41.25 -0.33
C PRO A 112 -4.62 -41.35 -1.85
N TRP A 113 -3.37 -41.77 -2.10
CA TRP A 113 -2.90 -42.86 -2.99
C TRP A 113 -3.89 -43.48 -4.02
N GLY A 114 -3.55 -43.89 -5.26
CA GLY A 114 -2.26 -44.06 -5.97
C GLY A 114 -2.18 -45.41 -6.74
N SER A 115 -1.76 -45.42 -8.02
CA SER A 115 -1.33 -46.60 -8.84
C SER A 115 -0.97 -46.08 -10.26
N SER A 116 0.13 -46.36 -10.99
CA SER A 116 1.01 -47.53 -11.24
C SER A 116 0.73 -48.26 -12.57
N THR A 117 1.57 -48.05 -13.60
CA THR A 117 1.98 -48.98 -14.71
C THR A 117 2.91 -48.21 -15.69
N LEU A 118 4.20 -48.55 -15.84
CA LEU A 118 4.88 -49.61 -16.64
C LEU A 118 5.23 -49.24 -18.11
N GLY A 119 6.52 -49.37 -18.49
CA GLY A 119 7.02 -49.31 -19.88
C GLY A 119 8.53 -49.03 -20.03
N GLY A 120 9.29 -49.92 -20.68
CA GLY A 120 10.70 -49.70 -21.12
C GLY A 120 10.79 -48.88 -22.42
N THR A 121 11.95 -48.62 -23.05
CA THR A 121 13.25 -49.31 -23.00
C THR A 121 14.41 -48.44 -23.52
N GLN A 122 15.61 -48.60 -22.93
CA GLN A 122 16.97 -48.52 -23.50
C GLN A 122 17.27 -47.73 -24.81
N ALA A 123 18.18 -46.75 -24.72
CA ALA A 123 19.23 -46.49 -25.73
C ALA A 123 20.47 -45.84 -25.06
N MET A 124 21.68 -46.13 -25.56
CA MET A 124 22.96 -45.70 -25.00
C MET A 124 23.72 -44.82 -26.01
N TRP A 125 24.43 -43.78 -25.54
CA TRP A 125 25.74 -43.27 -26.03
C TRP A 125 26.25 -42.18 -25.06
N GLY A 126 27.56 -42.19 -24.74
CA GLY A 126 28.25 -41.11 -24.01
C GLY A 126 29.04 -40.21 -25.00
N PRO A 127 30.06 -39.42 -24.58
CA PRO A 127 30.62 -39.21 -23.24
C PRO A 127 30.13 -37.86 -22.64
N ALA A 128 30.70 -37.17 -21.64
CA ALA A 128 31.95 -37.34 -20.88
C ALA A 128 31.78 -36.95 -19.38
N ALA A 129 32.88 -36.69 -18.67
CA ALA A 129 32.89 -36.46 -17.23
C ALA A 129 32.96 -34.97 -16.81
N GLU A 130 32.03 -34.54 -15.97
CA GLU A 130 32.27 -33.53 -14.94
C GLU A 130 31.73 -34.03 -13.58
N ARG A 131 32.42 -33.67 -12.49
CA ARG A 131 32.16 -34.21 -11.15
C ARG A 131 30.86 -33.64 -10.55
N PRO A 132 29.82 -34.45 -10.27
CA PRO A 132 28.60 -33.95 -9.65
C PRO A 132 28.77 -33.88 -8.12
N GLY A 133 29.20 -32.72 -7.61
CA GLY A 133 29.59 -32.60 -6.19
C GLY A 133 29.30 -31.29 -5.46
N SER A 134 28.68 -30.28 -6.08
CA SER A 134 28.44 -28.98 -5.40
C SER A 134 27.20 -28.19 -5.84
N SER A 135 26.65 -28.40 -7.04
CA SER A 135 25.52 -27.62 -7.56
C SER A 135 24.15 -28.00 -6.95
N LEU A 136 23.99 -29.24 -6.49
CA LEU A 136 22.73 -29.76 -5.94
C LEU A 136 22.32 -29.06 -4.64
N LEU A 137 23.28 -28.75 -3.77
CA LEU A 137 23.02 -28.10 -2.49
C LEU A 137 22.55 -26.65 -2.69
N THR A 138 23.17 -25.91 -3.61
CA THR A 138 22.76 -24.54 -3.98
C THR A 138 21.39 -24.52 -4.66
N ARG A 139 21.09 -25.50 -5.53
CA ARG A 139 19.79 -25.62 -6.19
C ARG A 139 18.69 -26.03 -5.20
N GLN A 140 18.94 -26.99 -4.32
CA GLN A 140 18.00 -27.35 -3.25
C GLN A 140 17.79 -26.18 -2.28
N LEU A 141 18.82 -25.41 -1.93
CA LEU A 141 18.62 -24.16 -1.19
C LEU A 141 17.73 -23.19 -1.99
N GLN A 142 18.05 -22.89 -3.25
CA GLN A 142 17.21 -21.98 -4.05
C GLN A 142 15.75 -22.46 -4.19
N GLU A 143 15.52 -23.76 -4.30
CA GLU A 143 14.16 -24.34 -4.33
C GLU A 143 13.49 -24.32 -2.95
N LEU A 144 14.22 -24.56 -1.86
CA LEU A 144 13.72 -24.42 -0.48
C LEU A 144 13.39 -22.96 -0.15
N TRP A 145 14.23 -22.01 -0.57
CA TRP A 145 13.99 -20.57 -0.46
C TRP A 145 12.86 -20.08 -1.38
N ARG A 146 12.63 -20.74 -2.51
CA ARG A 146 11.48 -20.45 -3.40
C ARG A 146 10.18 -21.02 -2.85
N LYS A 147 10.22 -22.21 -2.23
CA LYS A 147 9.10 -22.84 -1.51
C LYS A 147 8.79 -22.09 -0.19
N SER A 148 9.80 -21.64 0.55
CA SER A 148 9.63 -20.85 1.77
C SER A 148 9.31 -19.38 1.52
N ARG A 149 9.38 -18.87 0.28
CA ARG A 149 8.70 -17.62 -0.12
C ARG A 149 7.17 -17.76 -0.19
N GLY A 150 6.63 -18.96 -0.02
CA GLY A 150 5.24 -19.18 0.39
C GLY A 150 5.00 -19.09 1.90
N SER A 151 6.05 -18.84 2.71
CA SER A 151 5.91 -18.61 4.15
C SER A 151 5.29 -17.24 4.43
N LEU A 152 4.41 -17.20 5.42
CA LEU A 152 3.48 -16.13 5.75
C LEU A 152 4.12 -14.86 6.38
N ALA A 153 5.43 -14.66 6.18
CA ALA A 153 6.10 -13.42 6.58
C ALA A 153 5.59 -12.25 5.71
N PRO A 154 4.94 -11.22 6.30
CA PRO A 154 4.50 -10.06 5.54
C PRO A 154 5.71 -9.39 4.88
N GLN A 155 5.61 -9.05 3.59
CA GLN A 155 6.67 -8.28 2.94
C GLN A 155 6.86 -6.96 3.69
N ARG A 156 8.09 -6.67 4.11
CA ARG A 156 8.38 -5.47 4.90
C ARG A 156 8.18 -4.23 4.04
N LEU A 157 7.03 -3.60 4.22
CA LEU A 157 6.68 -2.32 3.64
C LEU A 157 7.36 -1.20 4.44
N LEU A 158 7.99 -0.27 3.73
CA LEU A 158 8.59 0.94 4.28
C LEU A 158 7.74 2.14 3.84
N PHE A 159 7.61 3.12 4.73
CA PHE A 159 6.95 4.40 4.44
C PHE A 159 8.02 5.47 4.50
N GLU A 160 8.28 6.14 3.38
CA GLU A 160 9.35 7.14 3.24
C GLU A 160 8.74 8.49 2.85
N VAL A 161 9.00 9.54 3.63
CA VAL A 161 8.58 10.90 3.24
C VAL A 161 9.59 11.44 2.24
N THR A 162 9.19 11.52 0.97
CA THR A 162 10.07 11.92 -0.14
C THR A 162 10.06 13.42 -0.41
N SER A 163 8.98 14.11 -0.04
CA SER A 163 8.91 15.58 -0.07
C SER A 163 7.90 16.07 0.96
N ALA A 164 8.11 17.31 1.43
CA ALA A 164 7.12 18.06 2.18
C ALA A 164 7.07 19.48 1.60
N SER A 165 5.92 19.91 1.10
CA SER A 165 5.75 21.24 0.51
C SER A 165 4.78 22.08 1.32
N VAL A 166 5.08 23.37 1.48
CA VAL A 166 4.13 24.35 2.02
C VAL A 166 3.20 24.75 0.89
N VAL A 167 1.92 24.42 1.02
CA VAL A 167 0.86 24.82 0.11
C VAL A 167 0.14 26.02 0.73
N SER A 168 -0.02 27.09 -0.04
CA SER A 168 -0.81 28.25 0.33
C SER A 168 -1.97 28.37 -0.66
N GLU A 169 -3.18 28.14 -0.16
CA GLU A 169 -4.44 28.41 -0.86
C GLU A 169 -5.02 29.75 -0.36
N ARG A 170 -6.04 30.27 -1.04
CA ARG A 170 -6.59 31.63 -0.80
C ARG A 170 -7.06 31.92 0.64
N SER A 171 -7.32 30.88 1.42
CA SER A 171 -7.78 30.97 2.82
C SER A 171 -7.15 29.93 3.74
N SER A 172 -6.11 29.19 3.29
CA SER A 172 -5.44 28.22 4.16
C SER A 172 -3.99 27.95 3.76
N LYS A 173 -3.12 27.82 4.75
CA LYS A 173 -1.71 27.46 4.58
C LYS A 173 -1.46 26.14 5.31
N TYR A 174 -0.92 25.14 4.62
CA TYR A 174 -0.67 23.82 5.21
C TYR A 174 0.58 23.16 4.61
N VAL A 175 1.11 22.16 5.31
CA VAL A 175 2.21 21.33 4.80
C VAL A 175 1.62 20.04 4.24
N LEU A 176 1.90 19.76 2.96
CA LEU A 176 1.55 18.54 2.27
C LEU A 176 2.76 17.61 2.24
N TYR A 177 2.63 16.43 2.83
CA TYR A 177 3.67 15.41 2.90
C TYR A 177 3.40 14.37 1.83
N THR A 178 4.41 14.09 0.99
CA THR A 178 4.37 13.00 0.00
C THR A 178 5.08 11.79 0.58
N ILE A 179 4.37 10.68 0.72
CA ILE A 179 4.88 9.44 1.32
C ILE A 179 4.89 8.33 0.27
N TYR A 180 6.05 7.76 0.00
CA TYR A 180 6.21 6.58 -0.84
C TYR A 180 6.08 5.30 -0.01
N LEU A 181 5.31 4.35 -0.52
CA LEU A 181 5.19 3.00 0.03
C LEU A 181 6.19 2.11 -0.71
N ILE A 182 7.21 1.56 -0.06
CA ILE A 182 8.30 0.82 -0.70
C ILE A 182 8.35 -0.62 -0.17
N ARG A 183 8.20 -1.62 -1.05
CA ARG A 183 8.36 -3.04 -0.68
C ARG A 183 9.85 -3.39 -0.61
N SER A 184 10.33 -3.82 0.56
CA SER A 184 11.71 -4.31 0.73
C SER A 184 12.02 -5.46 -0.23
N GLY A 185 13.17 -5.40 -0.93
CA GLY A 185 13.68 -6.51 -1.74
C GLY A 185 13.07 -6.68 -3.14
N ARG A 186 12.34 -5.69 -3.66
CA ARG A 186 11.97 -5.59 -5.07
C ARG A 186 12.44 -4.24 -5.64
N PHE A 187 13.03 -4.25 -6.83
CA PHE A 187 13.28 -3.01 -7.56
C PHE A 187 11.95 -2.44 -8.05
N ASP A 188 11.67 -1.20 -7.68
CA ASP A 188 10.41 -0.54 -8.00
C ASP A 188 10.55 0.33 -9.24
N LYS A 189 9.73 0.07 -10.26
CA LYS A 189 9.71 0.85 -11.51
C LYS A 189 8.78 2.06 -11.46
N ALA A 190 7.83 2.09 -10.53
CA ALA A 190 6.82 3.15 -10.46
C ALA A 190 6.32 3.29 -9.01
N PRO A 191 6.66 4.38 -8.30
CA PRO A 191 6.30 4.54 -6.90
C PRO A 191 4.78 4.50 -6.70
N ALA A 192 4.35 3.97 -5.55
CA ALA A 192 3.01 4.23 -5.03
C ALA A 192 3.16 5.28 -3.95
N ALA A 193 2.47 6.41 -4.14
CA ALA A 193 2.62 7.59 -3.30
C ALA A 193 1.26 7.99 -2.72
N ILE A 194 1.28 8.60 -1.54
CA ILE A 194 0.14 9.34 -1.00
C ILE A 194 0.55 10.77 -0.67
N ALA A 195 -0.36 11.71 -0.83
CA ALA A 195 -0.18 13.11 -0.43
C ALA A 195 -1.14 13.43 0.72
N ARG A 196 -0.63 13.74 1.91
CA ARG A 196 -1.44 13.94 3.13
C ARG A 196 -0.95 15.13 3.92
N ARG A 197 -1.85 15.88 4.55
CA ARG A 197 -1.52 16.94 5.51
C ARG A 197 -1.59 16.42 6.94
N TYR A 198 -1.03 17.17 7.89
CA TYR A 198 -1.00 16.79 9.31
C TYR A 198 -2.37 16.37 9.87
N SER A 199 -3.45 17.10 9.53
CA SER A 199 -4.79 16.83 10.03
C SER A 199 -5.43 15.54 9.48
N ASP A 200 -4.93 15.00 8.37
CA ASP A 200 -5.37 13.70 7.85
C ASP A 200 -4.78 12.56 8.70
N PHE A 201 -3.50 12.67 9.05
CA PHE A 201 -2.81 11.78 9.99
C PHE A 201 -3.42 11.86 11.40
N GLU A 202 -3.75 13.05 11.87
CA GLU A 202 -4.42 13.27 13.16
C GLU A 202 -5.81 12.60 13.20
N ARG A 203 -6.58 12.74 12.11
CA ARG A 203 -7.88 12.07 11.94
C ARG A 203 -7.76 10.55 11.91
N LEU A 204 -6.71 10.00 11.27
CA LEU A 204 -6.41 8.57 11.32
C LEU A 204 -6.06 8.12 12.75
N ASN A 205 -5.11 8.79 13.40
CA ASN A 205 -4.68 8.50 14.77
C ASN A 205 -5.85 8.52 15.77
N ARG A 206 -6.75 9.51 15.65
CA ARG A 206 -7.97 9.59 16.46
C ARG A 206 -8.89 8.38 16.24
N ARG A 207 -9.23 8.07 14.97
CA ARG A 207 -10.10 6.93 14.65
C ARG A 207 -9.52 5.60 15.13
N LEU A 208 -8.21 5.38 14.94
CA LEU A 208 -7.54 4.18 15.42
C LEU A 208 -7.50 4.09 16.95
N ARG A 209 -7.25 5.19 17.67
CA ARG A 209 -7.29 5.19 19.16
C ARG A 209 -8.67 4.85 19.71
N CYS A 210 -9.73 5.36 19.10
CA CYS A 210 -11.10 5.02 19.51
C CYS A 210 -11.43 3.54 19.31
N ARG A 211 -10.89 2.90 18.26
CA ARG A 211 -11.22 1.51 17.87
C ARG A 211 -10.27 0.44 18.45
N PHE A 212 -8.99 0.76 18.62
CA PHE A 212 -7.91 -0.18 18.96
C PHE A 212 -7.15 0.27 20.22
N GLY A 213 -7.87 0.75 21.25
CA GLY A 213 -7.31 1.50 22.38
C GLY A 213 -6.02 0.92 22.99
N CYS A 214 -6.01 -0.38 23.32
CA CYS A 214 -4.84 -1.05 23.88
C CYS A 214 -3.69 -1.19 22.87
N ASP A 215 -3.96 -1.59 21.63
CA ASP A 215 -2.95 -1.74 20.58
C ASP A 215 -2.30 -0.39 20.21
N MET A 216 -3.06 0.70 20.34
CA MET A 216 -2.63 2.07 20.09
C MET A 216 -1.91 2.74 21.28
N ALA A 217 -1.85 2.09 22.46
CA ALA A 217 -1.29 2.69 23.67
C ALA A 217 0.20 3.02 23.52
N GLY A 218 0.98 2.12 22.91
CA GLY A 218 2.41 2.30 22.65
C GLY A 218 2.74 3.08 21.35
N VAL A 219 1.73 3.53 20.60
CA VAL A 219 1.95 4.21 19.32
C VAL A 219 2.13 5.72 19.57
N ALA A 220 3.34 6.23 19.34
CA ALA A 220 3.62 7.66 19.41
C ALA A 220 3.00 8.43 18.22
N PHE A 221 2.63 9.70 18.44
CA PHE A 221 2.10 10.59 17.39
C PHE A 221 2.60 12.02 17.62
N PRO A 222 3.05 12.76 16.58
CA PRO A 222 3.57 14.11 16.75
C PRO A 222 2.47 15.08 17.20
N ARG A 223 2.72 15.86 18.25
CA ARG A 223 1.73 16.81 18.81
C ARG A 223 1.43 17.98 17.86
N LYS A 224 0.21 18.50 17.93
CA LYS A 224 -0.19 19.76 17.27
C LYS A 224 0.60 20.91 17.92
N ARG A 225 1.11 21.83 17.09
CA ARG A 225 1.77 23.07 17.55
C ARG A 225 0.87 24.24 17.18
N LEU A 226 0.72 25.21 18.07
CA LEU A 226 -0.01 26.45 17.76
C LEU A 226 0.81 27.35 16.83
N ARG A 227 2.11 27.51 17.12
CA ARG A 227 3.04 28.39 16.38
C ARG A 227 4.18 27.61 15.70
N ARG A 228 4.85 28.24 14.74
CA ARG A 228 6.04 27.71 14.02
C ARG A 228 5.79 26.38 13.28
N ASN A 229 4.58 26.18 12.75
CA ASN A 229 4.21 24.96 12.03
C ASN A 229 4.99 24.75 10.71
N PHE A 230 5.50 25.82 10.11
CA PHE A 230 6.15 25.85 8.80
C PHE A 230 7.69 25.88 8.85
N THR A 231 8.30 25.82 10.04
CA THR A 231 9.78 25.79 10.13
C THR A 231 10.32 24.46 9.60
N ALA A 232 11.47 24.50 8.91
CA ALA A 232 12.12 23.31 8.36
C ALA A 232 12.33 22.21 9.42
N GLU A 233 12.71 22.60 10.64
CA GLU A 233 12.84 21.71 11.80
C GLU A 233 11.53 21.01 12.16
N THR A 234 10.40 21.74 12.24
CA THR A 234 9.08 21.16 12.55
C THR A 234 8.63 20.22 11.45
N ILE A 235 8.87 20.59 10.19
CA ILE A 235 8.54 19.77 9.02
C ILE A 235 9.36 18.49 9.04
N ALA A 236 10.69 18.55 9.25
CA ALA A 236 11.56 17.38 9.32
C ALA A 236 11.19 16.43 10.47
N LYS A 237 10.96 16.97 11.69
CA LYS A 237 10.52 16.18 12.85
C LYS A 237 9.17 15.50 12.61
N ARG A 238 8.21 16.19 11.99
CA ARG A 238 6.91 15.59 11.60
C ARG A 238 7.05 14.54 10.52
N SER A 239 7.86 14.78 9.48
CA SER A 239 8.14 13.79 8.44
C SER A 239 8.65 12.48 9.05
N ARG A 240 9.67 12.55 9.91
CA ARG A 240 10.22 11.38 10.61
C ARG A 240 9.18 10.66 11.48
N ALA A 241 8.41 11.42 12.25
CA ALA A 241 7.35 10.88 13.10
C ALA A 241 6.24 10.19 12.28
N PHE A 242 5.92 10.66 11.06
CA PHE A 242 4.95 10.00 10.18
C PHE A 242 5.48 8.70 9.57
N GLU A 243 6.76 8.63 9.18
CA GLU A 243 7.40 7.36 8.75
C GLU A 243 7.31 6.30 9.86
N GLN A 244 7.68 6.69 11.09
CA GLN A 244 7.65 5.83 12.27
C GLN A 244 6.22 5.41 12.63
N PHE A 245 5.27 6.35 12.62
CA PHE A 245 3.86 6.11 12.91
C PHE A 245 3.26 5.07 11.95
N LEU A 246 3.36 5.28 10.63
CA LEU A 246 2.84 4.31 9.65
C LEU A 246 3.54 2.95 9.74
N SER A 247 4.85 2.93 10.02
CA SER A 247 5.60 1.70 10.21
C SER A 247 5.14 0.90 11.44
N HIS A 248 4.80 1.58 12.54
CA HIS A 248 4.24 0.97 13.75
C HIS A 248 2.81 0.46 13.49
N LEU A 249 1.93 1.27 12.89
CA LEU A 249 0.57 0.82 12.54
C LEU A 249 0.58 -0.42 11.64
N HIS A 250 1.53 -0.50 10.70
CA HIS A 250 1.67 -1.64 9.79
C HIS A 250 2.28 -2.90 10.45
N SER A 251 2.96 -2.79 11.59
CA SER A 251 3.45 -3.96 12.32
C SER A 251 2.33 -4.69 13.07
N ILE A 252 1.33 -3.94 13.54
CA ILE A 252 0.15 -4.44 14.26
C ILE A 252 -0.84 -5.06 13.26
N ALA A 253 -1.10 -6.36 13.38
CA ALA A 253 -1.85 -7.12 12.37
C ALA A 253 -3.31 -6.69 12.22
N GLU A 254 -3.98 -6.36 13.33
CA GLU A 254 -5.40 -5.96 13.33
C GLU A 254 -5.58 -4.55 12.76
N ILE A 255 -4.72 -3.60 13.15
CA ILE A 255 -4.69 -2.25 12.58
C ILE A 255 -4.37 -2.31 11.08
N ARG A 256 -3.36 -3.08 10.64
CA ARG A 256 -3.00 -3.18 9.22
C ARG A 256 -4.16 -3.68 8.33
N ARG A 257 -5.04 -4.53 8.86
CA ARG A 257 -6.23 -5.04 8.16
C ARG A 257 -7.46 -4.15 8.28
N SER A 258 -7.41 -3.14 9.16
CA SER A 258 -8.55 -2.25 9.41
C SER A 258 -8.89 -1.40 8.18
N PRO A 259 -10.20 -1.12 7.93
CA PRO A 259 -10.60 -0.21 6.87
C PRO A 259 -9.97 1.18 7.07
N GLU A 260 -9.92 1.68 8.31
CA GLU A 260 -9.37 3.01 8.62
C GLU A 260 -7.91 3.17 8.17
N PHE A 261 -7.08 2.16 8.41
CA PHE A 261 -5.67 2.17 7.98
C PHE A 261 -5.56 2.04 6.45
N LEU A 262 -6.32 1.13 5.83
CA LEU A 262 -6.21 0.85 4.40
C LEU A 262 -6.74 2.03 3.55
N GLU A 263 -7.91 2.55 3.88
CA GLU A 263 -8.56 3.67 3.21
C GLU A 263 -7.74 4.96 3.28
N PHE A 264 -7.01 5.18 4.38
CA PHE A 264 -6.10 6.31 4.50
C PHE A 264 -5.12 6.41 3.32
N PHE A 265 -4.72 5.27 2.74
CA PHE A 265 -3.84 5.28 1.58
C PHE A 265 -4.59 5.60 0.29
N PHE A 266 -5.61 4.81 -0.08
CA PHE A 266 -6.17 4.83 -1.44
C PHE A 266 -7.57 5.44 -1.57
N LEU A 267 -8.34 5.70 -0.51
CA LEU A 267 -9.75 6.11 -0.65
C LEU A 267 -9.91 7.44 -1.39
N GLN A 268 -9.08 8.44 -1.08
CA GLN A 268 -9.09 9.72 -1.79
C GLN A 268 -8.74 9.55 -3.28
N ASP A 269 -7.85 8.62 -3.62
CA ASP A 269 -7.50 8.32 -5.01
C ASP A 269 -8.67 7.63 -5.71
N LEU A 270 -9.37 6.68 -5.07
CA LEU A 270 -10.57 6.06 -5.64
C LEU A 270 -11.68 7.11 -5.89
N GLN A 271 -11.96 7.98 -4.91
CA GLN A 271 -12.94 9.07 -5.02
C GLN A 271 -12.57 10.08 -6.12
N ALA A 272 -11.29 10.46 -6.21
CA ALA A 272 -10.81 11.36 -7.24
C ALA A 272 -10.87 10.70 -8.63
N ALA A 273 -10.41 9.46 -8.77
CA ALA A 273 -10.43 8.73 -10.02
C ALA A 273 -11.86 8.46 -10.51
N GLN A 274 -12.79 8.11 -9.61
CA GLN A 274 -14.22 7.98 -9.91
C GLN A 274 -14.78 9.31 -10.44
N ARG A 275 -14.56 10.43 -9.75
CA ARG A 275 -15.00 11.77 -10.20
C ARG A 275 -14.43 12.13 -11.58
N LEU A 276 -13.13 11.93 -11.79
CA LEU A 276 -12.45 12.17 -13.08
C LEU A 276 -13.02 11.28 -14.20
N THR A 277 -13.36 10.03 -13.89
CA THR A 277 -14.04 9.09 -14.82
C THR A 277 -15.44 9.59 -15.17
N CYS A 278 -16.20 10.10 -14.20
CA CYS A 278 -17.54 10.67 -14.42
C CYS A 278 -17.51 11.93 -15.29
N THR A 279 -16.47 12.76 -15.18
CA THR A 279 -16.28 13.95 -16.04
C THR A 279 -15.61 13.65 -17.38
N GLY A 280 -15.34 12.38 -17.70
CA GLY A 280 -14.71 11.96 -18.96
C GLY A 280 -13.22 12.26 -19.09
N MET A 281 -12.54 12.64 -18.00
CA MET A 281 -11.11 12.98 -18.02
C MET A 281 -10.24 11.72 -17.84
N TYR A 282 -10.41 10.76 -18.74
CA TYR A 282 -9.92 9.39 -18.59
C TYR A 282 -8.40 9.25 -18.43
N ARG A 283 -7.61 10.13 -19.05
CA ARG A 283 -6.13 10.11 -18.92
C ARG A 283 -5.68 10.46 -17.49
N GLU A 284 -6.36 11.40 -16.85
CA GLU A 284 -6.09 11.80 -15.46
C GLU A 284 -6.67 10.76 -14.49
N ALA A 285 -7.90 10.30 -14.76
CA ALA A 285 -8.51 9.20 -14.02
C ALA A 285 -7.63 7.94 -14.03
N LEU A 286 -7.06 7.56 -15.19
CA LEU A 286 -6.16 6.42 -15.34
C LEU A 286 -4.92 6.55 -14.46
N ALA A 287 -4.29 7.72 -14.42
CA ALA A 287 -3.13 7.97 -13.56
C ALA A 287 -3.46 7.78 -12.07
N THR A 288 -4.64 8.25 -11.64
CA THR A 288 -5.13 8.12 -10.26
C THR A 288 -5.53 6.66 -9.94
N TRP A 289 -6.29 5.98 -10.80
CA TRP A 289 -6.62 4.56 -10.66
C TRP A 289 -5.35 3.69 -10.59
N ALA A 290 -4.35 3.97 -11.43
CA ALA A 290 -3.09 3.25 -11.44
C ALA A 290 -2.30 3.47 -10.13
N ASN A 291 -2.38 4.65 -9.50
CA ASN A 291 -1.78 4.85 -8.19
C ASN A 291 -2.54 4.07 -7.10
N ALA A 292 -3.87 4.15 -7.06
CA ALA A 292 -4.71 3.37 -6.16
C ALA A 292 -4.45 1.86 -6.28
N TYR A 293 -4.26 1.35 -7.51
CA TYR A 293 -3.87 -0.04 -7.78
C TYR A 293 -2.50 -0.38 -7.16
N ARG A 294 -1.47 0.45 -7.40
CA ARG A 294 -0.12 0.24 -6.84
C ARG A 294 -0.12 0.31 -5.30
N LEU A 295 -0.94 1.17 -4.70
CA LEU A 295 -1.12 1.25 -3.24
C LEU A 295 -1.75 -0.04 -2.70
N GLN A 296 -2.86 -0.49 -3.29
CA GLN A 296 -3.58 -1.71 -2.87
C GLN A 296 -2.75 -2.98 -3.05
N ASP A 297 -1.98 -3.09 -4.15
CA ASP A 297 -1.00 -4.16 -4.31
C ASP A 297 0.01 -4.14 -3.16
N ARG A 298 0.66 -3.00 -2.90
CA ARG A 298 1.69 -2.89 -1.84
C ARG A 298 1.19 -3.23 -0.45
N LEU A 299 -0.05 -2.84 -0.13
CA LEU A 299 -0.74 -3.17 1.12
C LEU A 299 -1.24 -4.62 1.17
N GLY A 300 -1.26 -5.33 0.04
CA GLY A 300 -1.64 -6.75 -0.05
C GLY A 300 -3.14 -7.00 -0.09
N VAL A 301 -3.94 -6.02 -0.54
CA VAL A 301 -5.42 -6.07 -0.48
C VAL A 301 -6.10 -6.36 -1.83
N CYS A 302 -5.38 -7.07 -2.72
CA CYS A 302 -5.82 -7.41 -4.09
C CYS A 302 -7.07 -8.31 -4.17
N SER A 303 -7.54 -8.87 -3.06
CA SER A 303 -8.77 -9.68 -2.99
C SER A 303 -10.00 -8.89 -2.50
N SER A 304 -9.87 -7.59 -2.24
CA SER A 304 -10.96 -6.74 -1.73
C SER A 304 -11.92 -6.28 -2.85
N GLY A 305 -13.18 -5.99 -2.48
CA GLY A 305 -14.15 -5.40 -3.42
C GLY A 305 -13.69 -4.06 -4.02
N ARG A 306 -12.97 -3.24 -3.25
CA ARG A 306 -12.36 -1.99 -3.74
C ARG A 306 -11.26 -2.22 -4.78
N PHE A 307 -10.57 -3.36 -4.73
CA PHE A 307 -9.62 -3.73 -5.78
C PHE A 307 -10.33 -4.11 -7.08
N LEU A 308 -11.47 -4.81 -7.01
CA LEU A 308 -12.32 -5.05 -8.19
C LEU A 308 -12.86 -3.74 -8.77
N LEU A 309 -13.28 -2.79 -7.94
CA LEU A 309 -13.67 -1.45 -8.40
C LEU A 309 -12.50 -0.72 -9.09
N THR A 310 -11.29 -0.85 -8.55
CA THR A 310 -10.08 -0.28 -9.15
C THR A 310 -9.78 -0.89 -10.52
N LEU A 311 -9.91 -2.21 -10.66
CA LEU A 311 -9.77 -2.91 -11.95
C LEU A 311 -10.86 -2.50 -12.95
N ALA A 312 -12.09 -2.25 -12.49
CA ALA A 312 -13.16 -1.72 -13.35
C ALA A 312 -12.81 -0.31 -13.84
N GLY A 313 -12.31 0.56 -12.95
CA GLY A 313 -11.87 1.92 -13.26
C GLY A 313 -10.75 1.95 -14.30
N LEU A 314 -9.73 1.11 -14.11
CA LEU A 314 -8.65 0.90 -15.09
C LEU A 314 -9.19 0.39 -16.42
N ALA A 315 -10.02 -0.66 -16.43
CA ALA A 315 -10.58 -1.24 -17.65
C ALA A 315 -11.39 -0.22 -18.48
N VAL A 316 -12.23 0.58 -17.81
CA VAL A 316 -13.00 1.65 -18.47
C VAL A 316 -12.08 2.75 -19.01
N CYS A 317 -11.11 3.24 -18.24
CA CYS A 317 -10.23 4.30 -18.72
C CYS A 317 -9.35 3.84 -19.89
N HIS A 318 -8.78 2.63 -19.83
CA HIS A 318 -8.03 2.06 -20.96
C HIS A 318 -8.92 1.87 -22.20
N GLN A 319 -10.16 1.41 -22.03
CA GLN A 319 -11.08 1.23 -23.16
C GLN A 319 -11.44 2.57 -23.83
N GLU A 320 -11.68 3.62 -23.05
CA GLU A 320 -12.01 4.97 -23.55
C GLU A 320 -10.80 5.69 -24.18
N LEU A 321 -9.57 5.23 -23.87
CA LEU A 321 -8.30 5.68 -24.46
C LEU A 321 -7.82 4.79 -25.63
N ASP A 322 -8.64 3.82 -26.05
CA ASP A 322 -8.35 2.80 -27.08
C ASP A 322 -7.15 1.88 -26.78
N GLU A 323 -6.74 1.80 -25.50
CA GLU A 323 -5.70 0.90 -24.98
C GLU A 323 -6.30 -0.50 -24.71
N LEU A 324 -6.95 -1.08 -25.72
CA LEU A 324 -7.84 -2.24 -25.60
C LEU A 324 -7.16 -3.49 -25.00
N GLY A 325 -5.86 -3.67 -25.21
CA GLY A 325 -5.07 -4.77 -24.64
C GLY A 325 -4.94 -4.69 -23.11
N GLU A 326 -4.71 -3.49 -22.59
CA GLU A 326 -4.62 -3.23 -21.14
C GLU A 326 -6.01 -3.30 -20.48
N ALA A 327 -7.04 -2.78 -21.17
CA ALA A 327 -8.43 -2.93 -20.74
C ALA A 327 -8.84 -4.41 -20.60
N HIS A 328 -8.44 -5.23 -21.57
CA HIS A 328 -8.64 -6.67 -21.53
C HIS A 328 -7.87 -7.33 -20.36
N GLY A 329 -6.62 -6.95 -20.15
CA GLY A 329 -5.79 -7.46 -19.05
C GLY A 329 -6.40 -7.18 -17.67
N CYS A 330 -6.96 -5.99 -17.48
CA CYS A 330 -7.69 -5.63 -16.25
C CYS A 330 -8.93 -6.52 -16.04
N CYS A 331 -9.67 -6.83 -17.11
CA CYS A 331 -10.81 -7.75 -17.05
C CYS A 331 -10.39 -9.20 -16.77
N GLU A 332 -9.31 -9.70 -17.38
CA GLU A 332 -8.75 -11.02 -17.08
C GLU A 332 -8.39 -11.15 -15.59
N GLN A 333 -7.69 -10.15 -15.04
CA GLN A 333 -7.31 -10.13 -13.63
C GLN A 333 -8.53 -10.08 -12.69
N ALA A 334 -9.56 -9.28 -13.02
CA ALA A 334 -10.78 -9.23 -12.24
C ALA A 334 -11.54 -10.57 -12.25
N LEU A 335 -11.64 -11.21 -13.42
CA LEU A 335 -12.32 -12.50 -13.56
C LEU A 335 -11.59 -13.65 -12.85
N GLN A 336 -10.25 -13.61 -12.78
CA GLN A 336 -9.44 -14.52 -11.97
C GLN A 336 -9.76 -14.41 -10.47
N LEU A 337 -9.81 -13.18 -9.94
CA LEU A 337 -10.18 -12.92 -8.54
C LEU A 337 -11.63 -13.32 -8.22
N LEU A 338 -12.49 -13.29 -9.24
CA LEU A 338 -13.90 -13.67 -9.15
C LEU A 338 -14.16 -15.14 -9.47
N GLU A 339 -13.17 -16.01 -9.74
CA GLU A 339 -13.41 -17.41 -10.14
C GLU A 339 -14.29 -18.18 -9.14
N ALA A 340 -14.10 -17.97 -7.84
CA ALA A 340 -14.89 -18.60 -6.78
C ALA A 340 -16.15 -17.79 -6.35
N GLN A 341 -16.39 -16.61 -6.92
CA GLN A 341 -17.38 -15.63 -6.42
C GLN A 341 -18.57 -15.48 -7.38
N GLY A 342 -19.35 -16.55 -7.56
CA GLY A 342 -20.44 -16.62 -8.54
C GLY A 342 -21.57 -15.59 -8.38
N SER A 343 -21.76 -15.02 -7.20
CA SER A 343 -22.83 -14.04 -6.90
C SER A 343 -22.38 -12.58 -6.85
N HIS A 344 -21.10 -12.28 -7.15
CA HIS A 344 -20.56 -10.92 -6.99
C HIS A 344 -21.17 -9.95 -8.03
N PRO A 345 -21.66 -8.75 -7.64
CA PRO A 345 -22.40 -7.85 -8.54
C PRO A 345 -21.59 -7.42 -9.77
N LEU A 346 -20.27 -7.23 -9.64
CA LEU A 346 -19.39 -6.88 -10.76
C LEU A 346 -19.09 -8.03 -11.73
N LEU A 347 -19.46 -9.29 -11.43
CA LEU A 347 -19.10 -10.45 -12.26
C LEU A 347 -19.72 -10.38 -13.66
N GLY A 348 -21.03 -10.14 -13.76
CA GLY A 348 -21.72 -9.95 -15.05
C GLY A 348 -21.12 -8.81 -15.88
N PRO A 349 -21.00 -7.59 -15.33
CA PRO A 349 -20.32 -6.45 -15.98
C PRO A 349 -18.90 -6.77 -16.49
N PHE A 350 -18.06 -7.44 -15.68
CA PHE A 350 -16.71 -7.84 -16.11
C PHE A 350 -16.72 -8.88 -17.23
N LEU A 351 -17.62 -9.87 -17.18
CA LEU A 351 -17.75 -10.86 -18.25
C LEU A 351 -18.16 -10.21 -19.57
N GLN A 352 -19.13 -9.27 -19.54
CA GLN A 352 -19.55 -8.55 -20.75
C GLN A 352 -18.42 -7.72 -21.35
N ALA A 353 -17.70 -6.94 -20.52
CA ALA A 353 -16.56 -6.15 -20.97
C ALA A 353 -15.44 -7.05 -21.54
N HIS A 354 -15.12 -8.15 -20.85
CA HIS A 354 -14.13 -9.13 -21.33
C HIS A 354 -14.53 -9.72 -22.68
N ILE A 355 -15.78 -10.16 -22.89
CA ILE A 355 -16.25 -10.75 -24.15
C ILE A 355 -16.12 -9.73 -25.31
N HIS A 356 -16.50 -8.48 -25.07
CA HIS A 356 -16.40 -7.39 -26.05
C HIS A 356 -14.94 -7.06 -26.41
N LEU A 357 -14.09 -6.88 -25.39
CA LEU A 357 -12.67 -6.56 -25.56
C LEU A 357 -11.91 -7.74 -26.20
N ALA A 358 -12.21 -8.98 -25.82
CA ALA A 358 -11.59 -10.18 -26.39
C ALA A 358 -11.85 -10.27 -27.89
N TRP A 359 -13.09 -9.99 -28.32
CA TRP A 359 -13.43 -9.94 -29.74
C TRP A 359 -12.66 -8.84 -30.49
N LYS A 360 -12.53 -7.64 -29.91
CA LYS A 360 -11.76 -6.53 -30.51
C LYS A 360 -10.25 -6.84 -30.60
N VAL A 361 -9.68 -7.49 -29.60
CA VAL A 361 -8.24 -7.78 -29.49
C VAL A 361 -7.86 -9.12 -30.16
N GLY A 362 -8.85 -9.92 -30.62
CA GLY A 362 -8.62 -11.22 -31.25
C GLY A 362 -8.25 -12.34 -30.27
N LYS A 363 -8.63 -12.22 -29.00
CA LYS A 363 -8.42 -13.25 -27.95
C LYS A 363 -9.62 -14.20 -27.84
N ASP A 364 -9.40 -15.38 -27.25
CA ASP A 364 -10.50 -16.30 -26.94
C ASP A 364 -11.40 -15.74 -25.82
N LYS A 365 -12.70 -16.03 -25.96
CA LYS A 365 -13.78 -15.55 -25.09
C LYS A 365 -14.76 -16.64 -24.67
N ARG A 366 -14.63 -17.86 -25.20
CA ARG A 366 -15.58 -18.97 -24.97
C ARG A 366 -15.87 -19.26 -23.49
N ARG A 367 -14.83 -19.25 -22.64
CA ARG A 367 -14.97 -19.46 -21.18
C ARG A 367 -15.82 -18.37 -20.53
N SER A 368 -15.65 -17.11 -20.93
CA SER A 368 -16.41 -15.98 -20.43
C SER A 368 -17.84 -15.96 -20.98
N GLU A 369 -18.04 -16.35 -22.24
CA GLU A 369 -19.36 -16.49 -22.86
C GLU A 369 -20.19 -17.57 -22.17
N ALA A 370 -19.63 -18.77 -21.96
CA ALA A 370 -20.30 -19.84 -21.21
C ALA A 370 -20.66 -19.39 -19.79
N ARG A 371 -19.69 -18.82 -19.05
CA ARG A 371 -19.92 -18.35 -17.68
C ARG A 371 -20.97 -17.23 -17.57
N LEU A 372 -21.06 -16.35 -18.58
CA LEU A 372 -22.10 -15.33 -18.64
C LEU A 372 -23.47 -15.93 -18.96
N GLN A 373 -23.52 -17.00 -19.75
CA GLN A 373 -24.74 -17.74 -20.03
C GLN A 373 -25.24 -18.48 -18.78
N ASP A 374 -24.36 -19.19 -18.08
CA ASP A 374 -24.67 -19.86 -16.80
C ASP A 374 -25.30 -18.88 -15.79
N LEU A 375 -24.76 -17.66 -15.68
CA LEU A 375 -25.28 -16.60 -14.79
C LEU A 375 -26.64 -16.05 -15.22
N ARG A 376 -26.97 -16.08 -16.51
CA ARG A 376 -28.28 -15.66 -17.03
C ARG A 376 -29.34 -16.74 -16.81
N GLU A 377 -28.94 -18.01 -16.85
CA GLU A 377 -29.82 -19.16 -16.62
C GLU A 377 -30.07 -19.41 -15.13
N ALA A 378 -29.10 -19.10 -14.26
CA ALA A 378 -29.23 -19.22 -12.81
C ALA A 378 -30.00 -18.05 -12.13
N GLY A 379 -30.21 -16.94 -12.84
CA GLY A 379 -30.91 -15.76 -12.34
C GLY A 379 -32.33 -15.60 -12.90
N PRO A 380 -33.18 -14.73 -12.31
CA PRO A 380 -34.35 -14.23 -13.01
C PRO A 380 -33.93 -13.53 -14.31
N PRO A 381 -34.82 -13.35 -15.31
CA PRO A 381 -34.49 -12.70 -16.58
C PRO A 381 -34.12 -11.22 -16.36
N LEU A 382 -32.84 -10.97 -16.12
CA LEU A 382 -32.32 -9.65 -15.76
C LEU A 382 -32.28 -8.73 -16.97
N GLN A 383 -33.21 -7.79 -16.95
CA GLN A 383 -33.13 -6.44 -17.51
C GLN A 383 -31.67 -5.95 -17.57
N GLN A 384 -31.27 -5.42 -18.73
CA GLN A 384 -29.91 -4.98 -19.11
C GLN A 384 -28.93 -4.85 -17.93
N GLN A 385 -28.03 -5.83 -17.76
CA GLN A 385 -26.99 -5.74 -16.74
C GLN A 385 -26.17 -4.46 -16.96
N PRO A 386 -25.84 -3.72 -15.89
CA PRO A 386 -25.15 -2.44 -16.01
C PRO A 386 -23.75 -2.63 -16.62
N THR A 387 -23.32 -1.65 -17.41
CA THR A 387 -21.92 -1.60 -17.87
C THR A 387 -20.96 -1.40 -16.69
N LEU A 388 -19.67 -1.77 -16.84
CA LEU A 388 -18.64 -1.47 -15.82
C LEU A 388 -18.62 0.02 -15.44
N LYS A 389 -18.84 0.90 -16.42
CA LYS A 389 -18.92 2.35 -16.25
C LYS A 389 -20.10 2.77 -15.38
N GLU A 390 -21.29 2.20 -15.60
CA GLU A 390 -22.43 2.46 -14.72
C GLU A 390 -22.21 1.94 -13.30
N CYS A 391 -21.57 0.77 -13.13
CA CYS A 391 -21.24 0.25 -11.81
C CYS A 391 -20.30 1.22 -11.07
N LEU A 392 -19.25 1.71 -11.75
CA LEU A 392 -18.34 2.72 -11.20
C LEU A 392 -19.04 4.02 -10.81
N ILE A 393 -20.04 4.48 -11.56
CA ILE A 393 -20.78 5.72 -11.27
C ILE A 393 -21.77 5.52 -10.10
N LYS A 394 -22.33 4.31 -9.95
CA LYS A 394 -23.34 3.98 -8.93
C LYS A 394 -22.76 3.56 -7.58
N GLU A 395 -21.51 3.11 -7.53
CA GLU A 395 -20.84 2.66 -6.29
C GLU A 395 -20.53 3.85 -5.36
N PRO A 396 -21.11 3.91 -4.15
CA PRO A 396 -20.78 4.97 -3.19
C PRO A 396 -19.39 4.75 -2.57
N LEU A 397 -18.50 5.72 -2.74
CA LEU A 397 -17.19 5.77 -2.09
C LEU A 397 -17.22 6.79 -0.95
N GLU A 398 -17.77 6.39 0.19
CA GLU A 398 -17.75 7.16 1.45
C GLU A 398 -16.43 6.98 2.23
#